data_AF-D9QFP2-F1
#
_entry.id   AF-D9QFP2-F1
#
_cell.length_a   1.000
_cell.length_b   1.000
_cell.length_c   1.000
_cell.angle_alpha   90.00
_cell.angle_beta   90.00
_cell.angle_gamma   90.00
#
_symmetry.space_group_name_H-M   'P 1'
#
loop_
_entity.id
_entity.type
_entity.pdbx_description
1 polymer ?
#
loop_
_entity_poly.entity_id
_entity_poly.type
_entity_poly.pdbx_seq_one_letter_code
_entity_poly.pdbx_strand_id
1 'polypeptide(L)' 'MKRGWFGPKRWGWGASPATAEGWAVIGVFVLAMGVTGYLVDDPVWRWALMLVEIALLLVVIARTYDKNARTGV' A
#
# COMPACT_ATOMS: atom_id res chain seq x y z
N MET A 1 -0.51 19.88 -11.16
CA MET A 1 0.54 19.08 -10.48
C MET A 1 -0.14 17.81 -9.97
N LYS A 2 0.17 16.62 -10.47
CA LYS A 2 -0.48 15.39 -10.02
C LYS A 2 0.01 15.10 -8.59
N ARG A 3 -0.85 15.20 -7.58
CA ARG A 3 -0.52 14.80 -6.20
C ARG A 3 -0.30 13.29 -6.19
N GLY A 4 0.92 12.83 -5.95
CA GLY A 4 1.17 11.40 -5.77
C GLY A 4 0.40 10.84 -4.58
N TRP A 5 -0.11 9.62 -4.71
CA TRP A 5 -0.94 9.00 -3.68
C TRP A 5 -0.14 8.64 -2.43
N PHE A 6 1.13 8.27 -2.65
CA PHE A 6 2.13 8.02 -1.63
C PHE A 6 3.25 9.05 -1.72
N GLY A 7 3.83 9.39 -0.58
CA GLY A 7 4.95 10.32 -0.50
C GLY A 7 5.90 9.98 0.65
N PRO A 8 6.99 10.73 0.82
CA PRO A 8 7.97 10.50 1.87
C PRO A 8 7.32 10.66 3.25
N LYS A 9 7.65 9.78 4.20
CA LYS A 9 7.17 9.87 5.59
C LYS A 9 7.59 11.21 6.22
N ARG A 10 6.75 11.82 7.08
CA ARG A 10 7.06 13.10 7.71
C ARG A 10 8.29 12.98 8.62
N TRP A 11 8.37 11.87 9.37
CA TRP A 11 9.48 11.54 10.25
C TRP A 11 10.00 10.14 9.91
N GLY A 12 11.32 10.00 9.76
CA GLY A 12 12.00 8.75 9.41
C GLY A 12 12.05 8.47 7.90
N TRP A 13 12.40 7.22 7.55
CA TRP A 13 12.54 6.76 6.17
C TRP A 13 11.32 5.94 5.72
N GLY A 14 10.96 6.04 4.43
CA GLY A 14 9.94 5.20 3.80
C GLY A 14 8.77 5.95 3.14
N ALA A 15 7.86 5.18 2.53
CA ALA A 15 6.65 5.68 1.90
C ALA A 15 5.47 5.70 2.87
N SER A 16 4.64 6.73 2.78
CA SER A 16 3.43 6.89 3.58
C SER A 16 2.32 7.47 2.71
N PRO A 17 1.06 7.05 2.89
CA PRO A 17 -0.06 7.63 2.17
C PRO A 17 -0.11 9.15 2.41
N ALA A 18 -0.18 9.91 1.32
CA ALA A 18 -0.19 11.38 1.32
C ALA A 18 -1.57 11.96 0.96
N THR A 19 -2.49 11.12 0.49
CA THR A 19 -3.81 11.48 -0.04
C THR A 19 -4.88 10.51 0.43
N ALA A 20 -6.16 10.83 0.21
CA ALA A 20 -7.27 9.94 0.51
C ALA A 20 -7.19 8.65 -0.31
N GLU A 21 -6.74 8.73 -1.56
CA GLU A 21 -6.52 7.58 -2.45
C GLU A 21 -5.45 6.63 -1.89
N GLY A 22 -4.33 7.19 -1.40
CA GLY A 22 -3.30 6.40 -0.73
C GLY A 22 -3.82 5.67 0.52
N TRP A 23 -4.67 6.33 1.31
CA TRP A 23 -5.33 5.69 2.45
C TRP A 23 -6.35 4.64 2.04
N ALA A 24 -7.12 4.86 0.97
CA ALA A 24 -8.06 3.88 0.43
C ALA A 24 -7.33 2.61 -0.03
N VAL A 25 -6.18 2.74 -0.70
CA VAL A 25 -5.34 1.58 -1.09
C VAL A 25 -4.89 0.79 0.13
N ILE A 26 -4.47 1.46 1.21
CA ILE A 26 -4.10 0.79 2.46
C ILE A 26 -5.30 0.07 3.08
N GLY A 27 -6.48 0.71 3.10
CA GLY A 27 -7.71 0.08 3.59
C GLY A 27 -8.08 -1.19 2.82
N VAL A 28 -8.03 -1.13 1.48
CA VAL A 28 -8.27 -2.29 0.61
C VAL A 28 -7.25 -3.39 0.88
N PHE A 29 -5.97 -3.05 1.04
CA PHE A 29 -4.92 -4.03 1.37
C PHE A 29 -5.17 -4.73 2.70
N VAL A 30 -5.51 -3.99 3.76
CA VAL A 30 -5.81 -4.59 5.07
C VAL A 30 -7.03 -5.51 4.99
N LEU A 31 -8.08 -5.10 4.26
CA LEU A 31 -9.24 -5.93 4.04
C LEU A 31 -8.90 -7.21 3.26
N ALA A 32 -8.12 -7.11 2.19
CA ALA A 32 -7.68 -8.25 1.40
C ALA A 32 -6.90 -9.26 2.26
N MET A 33 -5.91 -8.79 3.03
CA MET A 33 -5.14 -9.63 3.96
C MET A 33 -6.04 -10.34 4.99
N GLY A 34 -7.02 -9.61 5.54
CA GLY A 34 -7.98 -10.18 6.48
C GLY A 34 -8.90 -11.23 5.86
N VAL A 35 -9.41 -10.96 4.65
CA VAL A 35 -10.26 -11.89 3.89
C VAL A 35 -9.47 -13.15 3.50
N THR A 36 -8.26 -13.00 2.98
CA THR A 36 -7.37 -14.11 2.65
C THR A 36 -7.01 -14.92 3.89
N GLY A 37 -6.74 -14.26 5.02
CA GLY A 37 -6.51 -14.95 6.30
C GLY A 37 -7.71 -15.73 6.83
N TYR A 38 -8.93 -15.25 6.56
CA TYR A 38 -10.17 -15.86 7.03
C TYR A 38 -10.70 -16.97 6.11
N LEU A 39 -10.55 -16.84 4.79
CA LEU A 39 -11.15 -17.75 3.80
C LEU A 39 -10.22 -18.84 3.28
N VAL A 40 -8.90 -18.69 3.45
CA VAL A 40 -7.92 -19.63 2.89
C VAL A 40 -7.35 -20.52 3.98
N ASP A 41 -7.83 -21.76 4.02
CA ASP A 41 -7.41 -22.76 5.01
C ASP A 41 -6.05 -23.38 4.69
N ASP A 42 -5.75 -23.60 3.40
CA ASP A 42 -4.48 -24.17 2.98
C ASP A 42 -3.32 -23.19 3.30
N PRO A 43 -2.34 -23.60 4.12
CA PRO A 43 -1.31 -22.69 4.59
C PRO A 43 -0.39 -22.21 3.46
N VAL A 44 -0.09 -23.06 2.47
CA VAL A 44 0.80 -22.70 1.36
C VAL A 44 0.12 -21.67 0.48
N TRP A 45 -1.15 -21.90 0.11
CA TRP A 45 -1.93 -20.95 -0.68
C TRP A 45 -2.18 -19.63 0.07
N ARG A 46 -2.46 -19.69 1.37
CA ARG A 46 -2.63 -18.48 2.19
C ARG A 46 -1.37 -17.63 2.18
N TRP A 47 -0.20 -18.22 2.43
CA TRP A 47 1.07 -17.50 2.39
C TRP A 47 1.40 -16.97 1.00
N ALA A 48 1.15 -17.76 -0.05
CA ALA A 48 1.38 -17.33 -1.43
C ALA A 48 0.52 -16.11 -1.79
N LEU A 49 -0.77 -16.13 -1.44
CA LEU A 49 -1.68 -15.01 -1.69
C LEU A 49 -1.31 -13.76 -0.89
N MET A 50 -0.96 -13.90 0.39
CA MET A 50 -0.50 -12.77 1.21
C MET A 50 0.77 -12.13 0.63
N LEU A 51 1.72 -12.94 0.12
CA LEU A 51 2.91 -12.41 -0.54
C LEU A 51 2.56 -11.68 -1.85
N VAL A 52 1.60 -12.19 -2.62
CA VAL A 52 1.10 -11.52 -3.83
C VAL A 52 0.44 -10.18 -3.49
N GLU A 53 -0.40 -10.13 -2.46
CA GLU A 53 -1.04 -8.90 -1.98
C GLU A 53 -0.01 -7.85 -1.56
N ILE A 54 1.03 -8.27 -0.83
CA ILE A 54 2.16 -7.40 -0.45
C ILE A 54 2.89 -6.89 -1.69
N ALA A 55 3.20 -7.77 -2.65
CA ALA A 55 3.86 -7.38 -3.89
C ALA A 55 3.03 -6.38 -4.68
N LEU A 56 1.70 -6.58 -4.77
CA LEU A 56 0.78 -5.65 -5.42
C LEU A 56 0.76 -4.30 -4.71
N LEU A 57 0.72 -4.26 -3.37
CA LEU A 57 0.80 -3.02 -2.62
C LEU A 57 2.11 -2.28 -2.92
N LEU A 58 3.24 -2.99 -2.93
CA LEU A 58 4.55 -2.40 -3.26
C LEU A 58 4.58 -1.84 -4.69
N VAL A 59 3.98 -2.53 -5.65
CA VAL A 59 3.84 -2.04 -7.04
C VAL A 59 3.01 -0.77 -7.09
N VAL A 60 1.86 -0.73 -6.40
CA VAL A 60 1.02 0.48 -6.33
C VAL A 60 1.78 1.63 -5.71
N ILE A 61 2.46 1.40 -4.58
CA ILE A 61 3.32 2.41 -3.94
C ILE A 61 4.37 2.89 -4.94
N ALA A 62 5.15 2.00 -5.55
CA ALA A 62 6.22 2.37 -6.48
C ALA A 62 5.70 3.19 -7.68
N ARG A 63 4.51 2.88 -8.19
CA ARG A 63 3.90 3.57 -9.34
C ARG A 63 3.24 4.90 -9.00
N THR A 64 2.81 5.08 -7.75
CA THR A 64 2.06 6.26 -7.30
C THR A 64 2.83 7.11 -6.29
N TYR A 65 4.07 6.74 -6.01
CA TYR A 65 4.99 7.47 -5.16
C TYR A 65 5.45 8.75 -5.83
N ASP A 66 5.25 9.86 -5.13
CA ASP A 66 5.80 11.16 -5.50
C ASP A 66 6.59 11.74 -4.32
N LYS A 67 7.90 11.93 -4.55
CA LYS A 67 8.83 12.55 -3.60
C LYS A 67 8.43 13.97 -3.22
N ASN A 68 7.72 14.67 -4.10
CA ASN A 68 7.29 16.05 -3.90
C ASN A 68 5.88 16.18 -3.31
N ALA A 69 5.18 15.07 -3.05
CA ALA A 69 3.77 15.08 -2.60
C ALA A 69 3.52 15.91 -1.32
N ARG A 70 4.58 16.16 -0.52
CA ARG A 70 4.50 16.90 0.76
C ARG A 70 5.30 18.20 0.78
N THR A 71 6.06 18.51 -0.26
CA THR A 71 6.88 19.73 -0.35
C THR A 71 6.22 20.78 -1.25
N GLY A 72 4.90 20.95 -1.12
CA GLY A 72 4.17 22.03 -1.78
C GLY A 72 4.52 23.38 -1.14
N VAL A 73 5.69 23.92 -1.51
CA VAL A 73 6.03 25.35 -1.51
C VAL A 73 6.19 25.75 -2.97
#